data_AF-A0A382VFF5-F1
#
_entry.id   AF-A0A382VFF5-F1
#
_cell.length_a   1.000
_cell.length_b   1.000
_cell.length_c   1.000
_cell.angle_alpha   90.00
_cell.angle_beta   90.00
_cell.angle_gamma   90.00
#
_symmetry.space_group_name_H-M   'P 1'
#
loop_
_entity.id
_entity.type
_entity.pdbx_description
1 polymer ?
#
loop_
_entity_poly.entity_id
_entity_poly.type
_entity_poly.pdbx_seq_one_letter_code
_entity_poly.pdbx_strand_id
1 'polypeptide(L)'
;MKNGISEKDFLELTNSHTSKSFSLEIEKMVRVNQSSYIDAVLEYCIQKDIDASIIPKLVNRQLKDKLETEAKKLNFIVDNTVELPI
;
A
#
# COMPACT_ATOMS: atom_id res chain seq x y z
N MET A 1 -9.45 -2.76 -21.89
CA MET A 1 -10.80 -2.71 -21.28
C MET A 1 -10.61 -2.91 -19.79
N LYS A 2 -11.32 -2.11 -18.98
CA LYS A 2 -11.13 -1.97 -17.53
C LYS A 2 -11.31 -3.32 -16.84
N ASN A 3 -10.26 -3.92 -16.30
CA ASN A 3 -10.40 -5.00 -15.34
C ASN A 3 -10.33 -4.39 -13.95
N GLY A 4 -11.39 -3.68 -13.58
CA GLY A 4 -11.67 -3.52 -12.17
C GLY A 4 -12.00 -4.91 -11.65
N ILE A 5 -11.23 -5.36 -10.66
CA ILE A 5 -11.55 -6.47 -9.76
C ILE A 5 -13.06 -6.70 -9.62
N SER A 6 -13.48 -7.94 -9.80
CA SER A 6 -14.89 -8.31 -9.64
C SER A 6 -15.28 -8.10 -8.18
N GLU A 7 -16.52 -7.64 -7.93
CA GLU A 7 -17.06 -7.40 -6.58
C GLU A 7 -16.92 -8.60 -5.64
N LYS A 8 -16.85 -9.80 -6.23
CA LYS A 8 -16.65 -11.12 -5.60
C LYS A 8 -15.22 -11.28 -5.06
N ASP A 9 -14.21 -10.91 -5.85
CA ASP A 9 -12.80 -10.96 -5.48
C ASP A 9 -12.52 -9.95 -4.34
N PHE A 10 -13.18 -8.79 -4.39
CA PHE A 10 -13.14 -7.80 -3.31
C PHE A 10 -13.78 -8.33 -2.02
N LEU A 11 -14.89 -9.06 -2.11
CA LEU A 11 -15.57 -9.64 -0.94
C LEU A 11 -14.77 -10.81 -0.34
N GLU A 12 -14.07 -11.59 -1.16
CA GLU A 12 -13.19 -12.66 -0.70
C GLU A 12 -11.93 -12.10 0.00
N LEU A 13 -11.36 -11.03 -0.54
CA LEU A 13 -10.21 -10.35 0.05
C LEU A 13 -10.56 -9.65 1.37
N THR A 14 -11.74 -9.05 1.49
CA THR A 14 -12.16 -8.34 2.71
C THR A 14 -12.59 -9.28 3.83
N ASN A 15 -13.11 -10.47 3.51
CA ASN A 15 -13.45 -11.50 4.50
C ASN A 15 -12.22 -12.31 4.97
N SER A 16 -11.20 -12.48 4.12
CA SER A 16 -9.98 -13.25 4.45
C SER A 16 -8.79 -12.37 4.89
N HIS A 17 -8.62 -11.18 4.30
CA HIS A 17 -7.50 -10.27 4.51
C HIS A 17 -7.97 -8.89 5.03
N THR A 18 -8.40 -8.85 6.29
CA THR A 18 -8.70 -7.59 7.00
C THR A 18 -7.49 -6.64 7.02
N SER A 19 -7.72 -5.33 7.19
CA SER A 19 -6.64 -4.31 7.29
C SER A 19 -5.59 -4.64 8.35
N LYS A 20 -5.97 -5.41 9.39
CA LYS A 20 -5.06 -5.90 10.42
C LYS A 20 -4.12 -6.99 9.90
N SER A 21 -4.64 -7.97 9.18
CA SER A 21 -3.85 -9.04 8.56
C SER A 21 -2.90 -8.47 7.50
N PHE A 22 -3.40 -7.57 6.66
CA PHE A 22 -2.57 -6.86 5.67
C PHE A 22 -1.39 -6.15 6.33
N SER A 23 -1.68 -5.34 7.36
CA SER A 23 -0.62 -4.60 8.07
C SER A 23 0.41 -5.53 8.71
N LEU A 24 -0.02 -6.65 9.28
CA LEU A 24 0.90 -7.62 9.89
C LEU A 24 1.82 -8.28 8.85
N GLU A 25 1.29 -8.64 7.68
CA GLU A 25 2.10 -9.24 6.61
C GLU A 25 3.12 -8.25 6.07
N ILE A 26 2.75 -6.99 5.86
CA ILE A 26 3.70 -5.95 5.43
C ILE A 26 4.82 -5.76 6.48
N GLU A 27 4.48 -5.68 7.77
CA GLU A 27 5.49 -5.56 8.84
C GLU A 27 6.42 -6.78 8.93
N LYS A 28 5.93 -7.95 8.51
CA LYS A 28 6.75 -9.17 8.44
C LYS A 28 7.68 -9.12 7.22
N MET A 29 7.17 -8.75 6.04
CA MET A 29 7.97 -8.60 4.83
C MET A 29 9.09 -7.58 5.01
N VAL A 30 8.79 -6.39 5.57
CA VAL A 30 9.80 -5.37 5.89
C VAL A 30 10.89 -5.92 6.81
N ARG A 31 10.53 -6.72 7.82
CA ARG A 31 11.52 -7.31 8.75
C ARG A 31 12.35 -8.42 8.14
N VAL A 32 11.73 -9.29 7.35
CA VAL A 32 12.40 -10.45 6.74
C VAL A 32 13.27 -10.04 5.56
N ASN A 33 12.75 -9.19 4.69
CA ASN A 33 13.43 -8.77 3.46
C ASN A 33 14.31 -7.53 3.67
N GLN A 34 14.28 -6.92 4.87
CA GLN A 34 14.91 -5.63 5.16
C GLN A 34 14.58 -4.56 4.11
N SER A 35 13.37 -4.64 3.55
CA SER A 35 12.89 -3.76 2.49
C SER A 35 12.13 -2.57 3.07
N SER A 36 11.91 -1.56 2.23
CA SER A 36 11.08 -0.42 2.58
C SER A 36 9.59 -0.82 2.68
N TYR A 37 8.75 -0.02 3.36
CA TYR A 37 7.31 -0.28 3.43
C TYR A 37 6.67 -0.19 2.05
N ILE A 38 7.15 0.72 1.19
CA ILE A 38 6.66 0.86 -0.19
C ILE A 38 6.99 -0.40 -1.00
N ASP A 39 8.23 -0.89 -0.93
CA ASP A 39 8.63 -2.10 -1.65
C ASP A 39 7.87 -3.33 -1.16
N ALA A 40 7.69 -3.47 0.16
CA ALA A 40 6.94 -4.58 0.74
C ALA A 40 5.48 -4.60 0.27
N VAL A 41 4.84 -3.43 0.13
CA VAL A 41 3.47 -3.32 -0.40
C VAL A 41 3.41 -3.70 -1.88
N LEU A 42 4.36 -3.24 -2.70
CA LEU A 42 4.41 -3.58 -4.12
C LEU A 42 4.65 -5.08 -4.33
N GLU A 43 5.56 -5.66 -3.55
CA GLU A 43 5.85 -7.08 -3.63
C GLU A 43 4.67 -7.93 -3.14
N TYR A 44 3.95 -7.49 -2.11
CA TYR A 44 2.70 -8.13 -1.70
C TYR A 44 1.67 -8.12 -2.83
N CYS A 45 1.51 -6.99 -3.54
CA CYS A 45 0.62 -6.91 -4.70
C CYS A 45 1.01 -7.92 -5.78
N ILE A 46 2.30 -8.03 -6.11
CA ILE A 46 2.81 -8.95 -7.14
C ILE A 46 2.62 -10.41 -6.71
N GLN A 47 2.98 -10.76 -5.48
CA GLN A 47 2.91 -12.14 -4.99
C GLN A 47 1.48 -12.66 -4.83
N LYS A 48 0.52 -11.75 -4.60
CA LYS A 48 -0.90 -12.09 -4.38
C LYS A 48 -1.80 -11.75 -5.56
N ASP A 49 -1.23 -11.25 -6.67
CA ASP A 49 -1.95 -10.76 -7.84
C ASP A 49 -3.05 -9.75 -7.46
N ILE A 50 -2.71 -8.82 -6.55
CA ILE A 50 -3.60 -7.79 -6.03
C ILE A 50 -3.37 -6.48 -6.79
N ASP A 51 -4.46 -5.88 -7.25
CA ASP A 51 -4.44 -4.55 -7.86
C ASP A 51 -4.10 -3.46 -6.81
N ALA A 52 -3.16 -2.58 -7.14
CA ALA A 52 -2.75 -1.48 -6.28
C ALA A 52 -3.91 -0.51 -5.93
N SER A 53 -4.98 -0.45 -6.74
CA SER A 53 -6.15 0.40 -6.52
C SER A 53 -6.94 0.05 -5.26
N ILE A 54 -6.82 -1.17 -4.72
CA ILE A 54 -7.48 -1.56 -3.45
C ILE A 54 -6.61 -1.44 -2.22
N ILE A 55 -5.31 -1.28 -2.39
CA ILE A 55 -4.38 -1.09 -1.28
C ILE A 55 -4.80 0.06 -0.35
N PRO A 56 -5.27 1.23 -0.82
CA PRO A 56 -5.77 2.29 0.05
C PRO A 56 -6.91 1.87 0.99
N LYS A 57 -7.68 0.83 0.65
CA LYS A 57 -8.77 0.29 1.49
C LYS A 57 -8.27 -0.72 2.53
N LEU A 58 -7.11 -1.34 2.29
CA LEU A 58 -6.50 -2.35 3.16
C LEU A 58 -5.48 -1.74 4.14
N VAL A 59 -4.90 -0.60 3.78
CA VAL A 59 -3.94 0.15 4.61
C VAL A 59 -4.68 0.82 5.77
N ASN A 60 -4.26 0.50 7.00
CA ASN A 60 -4.75 1.18 8.20
C ASN A 60 -4.01 2.52 8.44
N ARG A 61 -4.48 3.32 9.39
CA ARG A 61 -3.87 4.63 9.71
C ARG A 61 -2.37 4.53 10.03
N GLN A 62 -1.97 3.54 10.82
CA GLN A 62 -0.58 3.38 11.26
C GLN A 62 0.36 3.07 10.09
N LEU A 63 -0.05 2.16 9.20
CA LEU A 63 0.73 1.80 8.02
C LEU A 63 0.74 2.95 7.00
N LYS A 64 -0.37 3.69 6.88
CA LYS A 64 -0.44 4.90 6.05
C LYS A 64 0.58 5.95 6.48
N ASP A 65 0.66 6.25 7.77
CA ASP A 65 1.60 7.25 8.30
C ASP A 65 3.06 6.84 8.03
N LYS A 66 3.37 5.54 8.10
CA LYS A 66 4.69 4.99 7.75
C LYS A 66 5.00 5.12 6.26
N LEU A 67 4.07 4.75 5.39
CA LEU A 67 4.20 4.88 3.93
C LEU A 67 4.38 6.36 3.52
N GLU A 68 3.60 7.27 4.09
CA GLU A 68 3.74 8.70 3.82
C GLU A 68 5.09 9.25 4.30
N THR A 69 5.53 8.85 5.49
CA THR A 69 6.84 9.25 6.02
C THR A 69 7.97 8.76 5.12
N GLU A 70 7.88 7.53 4.63
CA GLU A 70 8.86 6.95 3.73
C GLU A 70 8.85 7.62 2.36
N ALA A 71 7.67 7.84 1.78
CA ALA A 71 7.51 8.52 0.50
C ALA A 71 8.04 9.96 0.55
N LYS A 72 7.87 10.67 1.67
CA LYS A 72 8.49 11.99 1.91
C LYS A 72 10.01 11.90 1.97
N LYS A 73 10.57 10.91 2.68
CA LYS A 73 12.03 10.69 2.75
C LYS A 73 12.63 10.38 1.39
N LEU A 74 11.90 9.65 0.55
CA LEU A 74 12.30 9.28 -0.81
C LEU A 74 11.98 10.36 -1.86
N ASN A 75 11.42 11.51 -1.43
CA ASN A 75 11.01 12.59 -2.31
C ASN A 75 10.00 12.16 -3.40
N PHE A 76 9.21 11.12 -3.12
CA PHE A 76 8.13 10.63 -3.98
C PHE A 76 6.84 11.43 -3.82
N ILE A 77 6.74 12.21 -2.75
CA ILE A 77 5.68 13.19 -2.56
C ILE A 77 6.32 14.56 -2.76
N VAL A 78 6.03 15.18 -3.91
CA VAL A 78 6.24 16.62 -4.06
C VAL A 78 5.06 17.28 -3.38
N ASP A 79 5.32 18.02 -2.30
CA ASP A 79 4.32 18.93 -1.76
C ASP A 79 4.01 19.96 -2.85
N ASN A 80 2.89 19.79 -3.56
CA ASN A 80 2.41 20.71 -4.58
C ASN A 80 1.99 22.08 -4.00
N THR A 81 2.41 22.40 -2.77
CA THR A 81 2.29 23.72 -2.14
C THR A 81 3.48 24.62 -2.45
N VAL A 82 4.50 24.14 -3.16
CA VAL A 82 5.49 25.02 -3.80
C VAL A 82 4.86 25.57 -5.07
N GLU A 83 3.97 26.54 -4.92
CA GLU A 83 3.71 27.47 -6.01
C GLU A 83 5.07 28.06 -6.41
N LEU A 84 5.45 27.87 -7.67
CA LEU A 84 6.64 28.51 -8.22
C LEU A 84 6.50 30.02 -7.93
N PRO A 85 7.47 30.64 -7.23
CA PRO A 85 7.44 32.08 -7.07
C PRO A 85 7.46 32.70 -8.47
N ILE A 86 6.40 33.44 -8.77
CA ILE A 86 6.27 34.29 -9.97
C ILE A 86 7.34 35.37 -9.98
#